data_AF-A0A384J4P9-F1
#
_entry.id   AF-A0A384J4P9-F1
#
_cell.length_a   1.000
_cell.length_b   1.000
_cell.length_c   1.000
_cell.angle_alpha   90.00
_cell.angle_beta   90.00
_cell.angle_gamma   90.00
#
_symmetry.space_group_name_H-M   'P 1'
#
loop_
_entity.id
_entity.type
_entity.pdbx_description
1 polymer ?
#
loop_
_entity_poly.entity_id
_entity_poly.type
_entity_poly.pdbx_seq_one_letter_code
_entity_poly.pdbx_strand_id
1 'polypeptide(L)'
;MAEGDHGSLEPPTRTSIEDSGAHELAETVESSDSEDHFSDAHSGLEPSTVASPTVPTTRIEKVDDEPSYGEVPGTQAYSMRAEDAEPDQVAMAPEFDNIVRARRPSTPGDLPIPITVVEKIDPDTPSHGEVPGTPAYEKRKADAVPDLVLDSTPGRSRSNTLNTTGITRSRAGSTPGDLPIPKTVVERIDSGPSHGEVPGTAAYELRKEDAQPDDIVEVADVPAPVP
;
A
#
# COMPACT_ATOMS: atom_id res chain seq x y z
N MET A 1 -22.07 -4.85 -49.51
CA MET A 1 -21.26 -3.63 -49.32
C MET A 1 -21.10 -3.40 -47.83
N ALA A 2 -19.89 -3.60 -47.32
CA ALA A 2 -19.40 -3.08 -46.05
C ALA A 2 -17.89 -3.35 -46.10
N GLU A 3 -17.16 -2.42 -46.69
CA GLU A 3 -15.70 -2.43 -46.72
C GLU A 3 -15.22 -2.13 -45.29
N GLY A 4 -14.50 -3.08 -44.71
CA GLY A 4 -13.86 -2.90 -43.41
C GLY A 4 -12.61 -2.05 -43.61
N ASP A 5 -12.67 -0.83 -43.12
CA ASP A 5 -11.55 0.10 -43.07
C ASP A 5 -10.49 -0.43 -42.08
N HIS A 6 -9.41 -1.00 -42.62
CA HIS A 6 -8.26 -1.45 -41.84
C HIS A 6 -7.43 -0.21 -41.50
N GLY A 7 -7.85 0.53 -40.47
CA GLY A 7 -7.10 1.66 -39.92
C GLY A 7 -5.70 1.22 -39.52
N SER A 8 -4.72 1.57 -40.35
CA SER A 8 -3.29 1.37 -40.08
C SER A 8 -2.92 2.18 -38.85
N LEU A 9 -2.58 1.49 -37.76
CA LEU A 9 -2.04 2.11 -36.55
C LEU A 9 -0.58 2.51 -36.80
N GLU A 10 -0.37 3.62 -37.51
CA GLU A 10 0.95 4.25 -37.56
C GLU A 10 1.27 4.91 -36.21
N PRO A 11 2.49 4.74 -35.69
CA PRO A 11 2.92 5.46 -34.50
C PRO A 11 2.91 6.98 -34.79
N PRO A 12 2.51 7.81 -33.82
CA PRO A 12 2.53 9.25 -33.98
C PRO A 12 3.94 9.74 -34.30
N THR A 13 4.04 10.74 -35.16
CA THR A 13 5.30 11.40 -35.50
C THR A 13 5.96 11.93 -34.22
N ARG A 14 7.20 11.49 -33.97
CA ARG A 14 8.00 11.99 -32.84
C ARG A 14 8.26 13.48 -33.04
N THR A 15 7.57 14.32 -32.30
CA THR A 15 8.03 15.69 -32.04
C THR A 15 9.27 15.58 -31.15
N SER A 16 10.35 16.29 -31.47
CA SER A 16 11.53 16.35 -30.61
C SER A 16 11.10 16.73 -29.20
N ILE A 17 11.50 15.94 -28.23
CA ILE A 17 11.33 16.29 -26.82
C ILE A 17 12.65 16.97 -26.46
N GLU A 18 12.70 18.29 -26.61
CA GLU A 18 13.82 19.05 -26.08
C GLU A 18 13.77 18.94 -24.54
N ASP A 19 14.62 18.07 -24.00
CA ASP A 19 14.90 18.01 -22.57
C ASP A 19 15.49 19.35 -22.15
N SER A 20 14.69 20.16 -21.44
CA SER A 20 15.11 21.49 -20.98
C SER A 20 16.14 21.43 -19.84
N GLY A 21 16.61 20.23 -19.46
CA GLY A 21 17.33 19.97 -18.23
C GLY A 21 18.79 19.53 -18.37
N ALA A 22 19.59 20.00 -19.34
CA ALA A 22 21.04 19.67 -19.35
C ALA A 22 21.98 20.56 -20.21
N HIS A 23 21.71 21.86 -20.40
CA HIS A 23 22.51 22.69 -21.34
C HIS A 23 23.32 23.86 -20.75
N GLU A 24 23.57 23.92 -19.44
CA GLU A 24 24.32 25.03 -18.83
C GLU A 24 25.54 24.58 -18.02
N LEU A 25 26.46 23.84 -18.65
CA LEU A 25 27.78 23.56 -18.05
C LEU A 25 28.95 23.85 -19.02
N ALA A 26 28.69 24.57 -20.10
CA ALA A 26 29.69 24.83 -21.11
C ALA A 26 29.70 26.30 -21.55
N GLU A 27 29.86 27.25 -20.62
CA GLU A 27 30.31 28.62 -21.00
C GLU A 27 30.84 29.51 -19.86
N THR A 28 31.43 28.95 -18.80
CA THR A 28 32.23 29.75 -17.86
C THR A 28 33.60 29.11 -17.63
N VAL A 29 34.41 29.13 -18.69
CA VAL A 29 35.86 28.99 -18.59
C VAL A 29 36.42 30.41 -18.45
N GLU A 30 36.34 30.97 -17.24
CA GLU A 30 37.20 32.08 -16.84
C GLU A 30 38.14 31.57 -15.76
N SER A 31 39.41 31.40 -16.16
CA SER A 31 40.53 31.02 -15.31
C SER A 31 40.62 31.89 -14.07
N SER A 32 40.51 31.27 -12.90
CA SER A 32 41.07 31.82 -11.65
C SER A 32 42.04 30.81 -11.06
N ASP A 33 43.29 31.20 -11.09
CA ASP A 33 44.46 30.60 -10.47
C ASP A 33 44.23 30.48 -8.95
N SER A 34 43.90 29.28 -8.45
CA SER A 34 44.10 28.93 -7.04
C SER A 34 44.81 27.59 -6.95
N GLU A 35 46.02 27.66 -6.41
CA GLU A 35 46.93 26.59 -6.03
C GLU A 35 46.31 25.72 -4.92
N ASP A 36 45.20 25.05 -5.20
CA ASP A 36 44.60 24.06 -4.31
C ASP A 36 45.27 22.72 -4.55
N HIS A 37 46.43 22.55 -3.91
CA HIS A 37 47.10 21.27 -3.74
C HIS A 37 46.17 20.33 -2.94
N PHE A 38 45.27 19.64 -3.62
CA PHE A 38 44.70 18.40 -3.10
C PHE A 38 45.81 17.36 -3.16
N SER A 39 46.67 17.36 -2.12
CA SER A 39 47.50 16.20 -1.82
C SER A 39 46.55 15.02 -1.68
N ASP A 40 46.55 14.18 -2.70
CA ASP A 40 46.02 12.84 -2.74
C ASP A 40 46.42 12.14 -1.44
N ALA A 41 45.53 12.13 -0.46
CA ALA A 41 45.77 11.58 0.85
C ALA A 41 46.19 10.10 0.71
N HIS A 42 47.50 9.85 0.65
CA HIS A 42 48.10 8.53 0.69
C HIS A 42 48.03 8.04 2.14
N SER A 43 46.84 7.65 2.57
CA SER A 43 46.66 6.99 3.85
C SER A 43 47.15 5.54 3.74
N GLY A 44 48.34 5.29 4.30
CA GLY A 44 48.72 4.04 4.94
C GLY A 44 48.79 2.78 4.07
N LEU A 45 49.92 2.58 3.38
CA LEU A 45 50.40 1.22 3.10
C LEU A 45 51.03 0.65 4.37
N GLU A 46 50.21 0.27 5.34
CA GLU A 46 50.62 -0.76 6.28
C GLU A 46 50.63 -2.09 5.51
N PRO A 47 51.74 -2.86 5.48
CA PRO A 47 51.74 -4.19 4.90
C PRO A 47 50.90 -5.09 5.80
N SER A 48 49.60 -5.07 5.57
CA SER A 48 48.64 -5.99 6.16
C SER A 48 49.05 -7.42 5.78
N THR A 49 49.56 -8.14 6.77
CA THR A 49 49.79 -9.60 6.75
C THR A 49 48.47 -10.39 6.80
N VAL A 50 47.37 -9.77 6.37
CA VAL A 50 46.02 -10.30 6.42
C VAL A 50 45.67 -10.78 5.02
N ALA A 51 45.18 -12.02 4.96
CA ALA A 51 44.70 -12.77 3.80
C ALA A 51 44.52 -11.95 2.52
N SER A 52 45.15 -12.41 1.43
CA SER A 52 44.96 -11.89 0.07
C SER A 52 43.51 -11.43 -0.15
N PRO A 53 43.29 -10.26 -0.79
CA PRO A 53 41.94 -9.78 -1.04
C PRO A 53 41.15 -10.90 -1.72
N THR A 54 40.09 -11.37 -1.05
CA THR A 54 39.24 -12.41 -1.63
C THR A 54 38.64 -11.84 -2.89
N VAL A 55 38.96 -12.43 -4.03
CA VAL A 55 38.39 -12.02 -5.32
C VAL A 55 36.87 -12.20 -5.20
N PRO A 56 36.07 -11.14 -5.42
CA PRO A 56 34.62 -11.28 -5.39
C PRO A 56 34.23 -12.29 -6.46
N THR A 57 33.49 -13.33 -6.06
CA THR A 57 33.03 -14.38 -6.98
C THR A 57 31.57 -14.16 -7.30
N THR A 58 31.21 -14.45 -8.55
CA THR A 58 29.84 -14.40 -9.05
C THR A 58 29.25 -15.81 -9.06
N ARG A 59 28.12 -15.98 -8.39
CA ARG A 59 27.41 -17.27 -8.33
C ARG A 59 25.99 -17.08 -8.82
N ILE A 60 25.57 -17.92 -9.77
CA ILE A 60 24.19 -18.02 -10.23
C ILE A 60 23.55 -19.32 -9.76
N GLU A 61 22.25 -19.26 -9.48
CA GLU A 61 21.43 -20.42 -9.10
C GLU A 61 20.46 -20.73 -10.24
N LYS A 62 20.47 -21.96 -10.76
CA LYS A 62 19.55 -22.46 -11.78
C LYS A 62 18.38 -23.18 -11.12
N VAL A 63 17.17 -22.92 -11.62
CA VAL A 63 15.93 -23.53 -11.12
C VAL A 63 15.66 -24.89 -11.76
N ASP A 64 16.10 -25.07 -13.00
CA ASP A 64 15.95 -26.29 -13.80
C ASP A 64 17.22 -26.59 -14.61
N ASP A 65 17.27 -27.80 -15.16
CA ASP A 65 18.34 -28.29 -16.04
C ASP A 65 18.16 -27.88 -17.50
N GLU A 66 17.07 -27.18 -17.83
CA GLU A 66 16.77 -26.83 -19.21
C GLU A 66 17.63 -25.64 -19.67
N PRO A 67 18.25 -25.71 -20.86
CA PRO A 67 19.04 -24.60 -21.38
C PRO A 67 18.14 -23.42 -21.72
N SER A 68 18.50 -22.24 -21.21
CA SER A 68 17.82 -20.99 -21.56
C SER A 68 18.11 -20.57 -23.01
N TYR A 69 17.29 -19.69 -23.59
CA TYR A 69 17.42 -19.24 -24.99
C TYR A 69 18.82 -18.73 -25.36
N GLY A 70 19.56 -18.14 -24.41
CA GLY A 70 20.93 -17.67 -24.59
C GLY A 70 22.04 -18.72 -24.35
N GLU A 71 21.68 -19.97 -24.01
CA GLU A 71 22.62 -21.08 -23.79
C GLU A 71 22.63 -22.08 -24.95
N VAL A 72 21.62 -22.02 -25.81
CA VAL A 72 21.48 -22.92 -26.95
C VAL A 72 22.37 -22.42 -28.11
N PRO A 73 23.36 -23.21 -28.57
CA PRO A 73 24.19 -22.83 -29.70
C PRO A 73 23.37 -22.54 -30.97
N GLY A 74 23.72 -21.46 -31.68
CA GLY A 74 23.06 -21.06 -32.93
C GLY A 74 21.94 -20.03 -32.78
N THR A 75 21.58 -19.61 -31.55
CA THR A 75 20.69 -18.47 -31.35
C THR A 75 21.46 -17.15 -31.39
N GLN A 76 20.79 -16.04 -31.75
CA GLN A 76 21.42 -14.71 -31.67
C GLN A 76 21.83 -14.36 -30.23
N ALA A 77 21.04 -14.79 -29.25
CA ALA A 77 21.33 -14.57 -27.84
C ALA A 77 22.60 -15.30 -27.39
N TYR A 78 22.84 -16.52 -27.89
CA TYR A 78 24.07 -17.26 -27.63
C TYR A 78 25.30 -16.53 -28.20
N SER A 79 25.21 -15.98 -29.42
CA SER A 79 26.32 -15.23 -30.01
C SER A 79 26.66 -13.95 -29.24
N MET A 80 25.66 -13.21 -28.75
CA MET A 80 25.91 -12.04 -27.90
C MET A 80 26.53 -12.44 -26.56
N ARG A 81 26.05 -13.53 -25.95
CA ARG A 81 26.55 -14.03 -24.66
C ARG A 81 27.94 -14.66 -24.74
N ALA A 82 28.34 -15.14 -25.91
CA ALA A 82 29.68 -15.70 -26.12
C ALA A 82 30.80 -14.66 -25.90
N GLU A 83 30.47 -13.37 -25.96
CA GLU A 83 31.37 -12.26 -25.65
C GLU A 83 31.28 -11.80 -24.17
N ASP A 84 30.24 -12.23 -23.44
CA ASP A 84 30.03 -11.92 -22.03
C ASP A 84 30.92 -12.79 -21.13
N ALA A 85 31.22 -12.28 -19.92
CA ALA A 85 31.91 -13.06 -18.91
C ALA A 85 31.01 -14.17 -18.33
N GLU A 86 31.56 -15.38 -18.20
CA GLU A 86 30.89 -16.49 -17.52
C GLU A 86 30.97 -16.34 -15.99
N PRO A 87 29.91 -16.72 -15.25
CA PRO A 87 29.94 -16.70 -13.79
C PRO A 87 30.89 -17.77 -13.23
N ASP A 88 31.51 -17.48 -12.10
CA ASP A 88 32.48 -18.39 -11.48
C ASP A 88 31.83 -19.70 -10.99
N GLN A 89 30.56 -19.62 -10.56
CA GLN A 89 29.83 -20.75 -10.02
C GLN A 89 28.39 -20.79 -10.54
N VAL A 90 27.99 -21.96 -11.05
CA VAL A 90 26.60 -22.28 -11.39
C VAL A 90 26.13 -23.40 -10.47
N ALA A 91 25.13 -23.12 -9.63
CA ALA A 91 24.56 -24.11 -8.73
C ALA A 91 23.10 -24.38 -9.09
N MET A 92 22.65 -25.63 -8.96
CA MET A 92 21.24 -25.95 -9.08
C MET A 92 20.54 -25.72 -7.73
N ALA A 93 19.36 -25.10 -7.76
CA ALA A 93 18.48 -25.04 -6.62
C ALA A 93 18.16 -26.47 -6.15
N PRO A 94 18.34 -26.84 -4.88
CA PRO A 94 17.95 -28.15 -4.40
C PRO A 94 16.44 -28.33 -4.56
N GLU A 95 16.01 -29.38 -5.26
CA GLU A 95 14.58 -29.67 -5.54
C GLU A 95 13.71 -29.71 -4.28
N PHE A 96 14.31 -30.01 -3.13
CA PHE A 96 13.66 -30.12 -1.82
C PHE A 96 13.34 -28.77 -1.16
N ASP A 97 13.93 -27.66 -1.60
CA ASP A 97 13.64 -26.33 -1.07
C ASP A 97 12.44 -25.67 -1.76
N ASN A 98 11.88 -26.25 -2.81
CA ASN A 98 10.67 -25.72 -3.45
C ASN A 98 9.46 -25.73 -2.51
N ILE A 99 9.40 -26.68 -1.56
CA ILE A 99 8.32 -26.75 -0.56
C ILE A 99 8.55 -25.71 0.57
N VAL A 100 9.81 -25.40 0.88
CA VAL A 100 10.17 -24.44 1.95
C VAL A 100 10.14 -23.00 1.42
N ARG A 101 10.58 -22.76 0.19
CA ARG A 101 10.46 -21.47 -0.53
C ARG A 101 9.00 -21.15 -0.88
N ALA A 102 8.15 -22.14 -1.18
CA ALA A 102 6.70 -21.91 -1.33
C ALA A 102 6.01 -21.46 -0.03
N ARG A 103 6.63 -21.69 1.14
CA ARG A 103 6.15 -21.22 2.45
C ARG A 103 6.78 -19.90 2.89
N ARG A 104 7.84 -19.45 2.22
CA ARG A 104 8.47 -18.16 2.49
C ARG A 104 7.66 -17.10 1.74
N PRO A 105 7.09 -16.09 2.40
CA PRO A 105 6.32 -15.08 1.71
C PRO A 105 7.24 -14.41 0.68
N SER A 106 6.80 -14.37 -0.58
CA SER A 106 7.55 -13.83 -1.73
C SER A 106 7.77 -12.31 -1.67
N THR A 107 7.57 -11.69 -0.51
CA THR A 107 7.63 -10.26 -0.29
C THR A 107 9.03 -9.84 0.10
N PRO A 108 9.50 -8.68 -0.39
CA PRO A 108 10.71 -8.05 0.14
C PRO A 108 10.60 -7.93 1.67
N GLY A 109 11.48 -8.62 2.41
CA GLY A 109 11.52 -8.58 3.87
C GLY A 109 10.90 -9.78 4.61
N ASP A 110 10.50 -10.87 3.93
CA ASP A 110 9.98 -12.10 4.55
C ASP A 110 8.76 -11.91 5.47
N LEU A 111 8.05 -10.78 5.35
CA LEU A 111 6.83 -10.53 6.10
C LEU A 111 5.63 -11.17 5.39
N PRO A 112 4.67 -11.76 6.12
CA PRO A 112 3.46 -12.29 5.50
C PRO A 112 2.77 -11.19 4.69
N ILE A 113 2.30 -11.54 3.48
CA ILE A 113 1.55 -10.61 2.61
C ILE A 113 0.32 -10.11 3.40
N PRO A 114 0.17 -8.79 3.58
CA PRO A 114 -1.05 -8.25 4.19
C PRO A 114 -2.26 -8.63 3.35
N ILE A 115 -3.31 -9.12 4.01
CA ILE A 115 -4.58 -9.44 3.35
C ILE A 115 -5.66 -8.44 3.72
N THR A 116 -6.55 -8.19 2.78
CA THR A 116 -7.75 -7.35 2.92
C THR A 116 -8.96 -8.21 3.24
N VAL A 117 -9.70 -7.83 4.28
CA VAL A 117 -10.88 -8.59 4.73
C VAL A 117 -12.06 -7.65 4.93
N VAL A 118 -13.19 -7.98 4.32
CA VAL A 118 -14.46 -7.25 4.47
C VAL A 118 -15.45 -8.10 5.25
N GLU A 119 -16.03 -7.56 6.31
CA GLU A 119 -17.11 -8.21 7.06
C GLU A 119 -18.47 -7.63 6.63
N LYS A 120 -19.39 -8.48 6.16
CA LYS A 120 -20.76 -8.12 5.79
C LYS A 120 -21.72 -8.46 6.92
N ILE A 121 -22.52 -7.49 7.35
CA ILE A 121 -23.52 -7.69 8.41
C ILE A 121 -24.71 -8.51 7.88
N ASP A 122 -25.15 -8.19 6.66
CA ASP A 122 -26.19 -8.90 5.93
C ASP A 122 -25.66 -9.28 4.55
N PRO A 123 -25.34 -10.57 4.29
CA PRO A 123 -24.83 -11.00 3.00
C PRO A 123 -25.89 -11.03 1.90
N ASP A 124 -27.18 -11.07 2.25
CA ASP A 124 -28.28 -11.17 1.30
C ASP A 124 -28.66 -9.80 0.71
N THR A 125 -28.29 -8.71 1.39
CA THR A 125 -28.54 -7.34 0.94
C THR A 125 -27.31 -6.77 0.22
N PRO A 126 -27.44 -6.27 -1.03
CA PRO A 126 -26.32 -5.69 -1.76
C PRO A 126 -25.81 -4.40 -1.09
N SER A 127 -24.50 -4.28 -0.96
CA SER A 127 -23.86 -3.06 -0.42
C SER A 127 -23.93 -1.89 -1.42
N HIS A 128 -23.70 -0.66 -0.95
CA HIS A 128 -23.82 0.57 -1.76
C HIS A 128 -23.06 0.52 -3.10
N GLY A 129 -21.89 -0.12 -3.14
CA GLY A 129 -21.10 -0.28 -4.36
C GLY A 129 -21.36 -1.56 -5.16
N GLU A 130 -22.30 -2.42 -4.77
CA GLU A 130 -22.57 -3.71 -5.41
C GLU A 130 -23.70 -3.68 -6.44
N VAL A 131 -24.53 -2.64 -6.42
CA VAL A 131 -25.71 -2.51 -7.30
C VAL A 131 -25.30 -2.01 -8.68
N PRO A 132 -25.44 -2.81 -9.75
CA PRO A 132 -25.07 -2.40 -11.11
C PRO A 132 -25.82 -1.15 -11.57
N GLY A 133 -25.13 -0.29 -12.33
CA GLY A 133 -25.71 0.94 -12.89
C GLY A 133 -25.78 2.12 -11.91
N THR A 134 -25.25 1.98 -10.69
CA THR A 134 -25.08 3.09 -9.75
C THR A 134 -23.70 3.74 -9.90
N PRO A 135 -23.55 5.04 -9.58
CA PRO A 135 -22.24 5.70 -9.62
C PRO A 135 -21.25 5.10 -8.61
N ALA A 136 -21.75 4.55 -7.50
CA ALA A 136 -20.92 3.87 -6.51
C ALA A 136 -20.36 2.54 -7.05
N TYR A 137 -21.13 1.81 -7.86
CA TYR A 137 -20.68 0.59 -8.53
C TYR A 137 -19.62 0.87 -9.59
N GLU A 138 -19.75 1.95 -10.35
CA GLU A 138 -18.73 2.36 -11.33
C GLU A 138 -17.40 2.72 -10.65
N LYS A 139 -17.43 3.47 -9.54
CA LYS A 139 -16.24 3.76 -8.74
C LYS A 139 -15.60 2.49 -8.19
N ARG A 140 -16.41 1.57 -7.64
CA ARG A 140 -15.92 0.30 -7.09
C ARG A 140 -15.22 -0.58 -8.14
N LYS A 141 -15.57 -0.47 -9.42
CA LYS A 141 -14.86 -1.22 -10.48
C LYS A 141 -13.39 -0.81 -10.64
N ALA A 142 -13.03 0.41 -10.22
CA ALA A 142 -11.65 0.86 -10.21
C ALA A 142 -10.89 0.43 -8.93
N ASP A 143 -11.61 0.03 -7.88
CA ASP A 143 -11.04 -0.43 -6.62
C ASP A 143 -10.64 -1.91 -6.69
N ALA A 144 -9.65 -2.30 -5.87
CA ALA A 144 -9.26 -3.69 -5.72
C ALA A 144 -10.33 -4.53 -5.00
N VAL A 145 -10.51 -5.78 -5.43
CA VAL A 145 -11.40 -6.75 -4.77
C VAL A 145 -10.73 -7.28 -3.49
N PRO A 146 -11.44 -7.37 -2.36
CA PRO A 146 -10.86 -7.89 -1.12
C PRO A 146 -10.53 -9.38 -1.23
N ASP A 147 -9.52 -9.82 -0.48
CA ASP A 147 -9.09 -11.23 -0.46
C ASP A 147 -10.13 -12.15 0.20
N LEU A 148 -10.79 -11.66 1.26
CA LEU A 148 -11.80 -12.42 2.01
C LEU A 148 -13.02 -11.56 2.32
N VAL A 149 -14.21 -12.11 2.10
CA VAL A 149 -15.48 -11.54 2.54
C VAL A 149 -16.09 -12.48 3.59
N LEU A 150 -16.35 -11.97 4.78
CA LEU A 150 -16.86 -12.73 5.92
C LEU A 150 -18.28 -12.32 6.29
N ASP A 151 -19.08 -13.27 6.72
CA ASP A 151 -20.44 -13.00 7.22
C ASP A 151 -20.39 -12.73 8.72
N SER A 152 -20.84 -11.55 9.12
CA SER A 152 -20.84 -11.05 10.50
C SER A 152 -22.20 -11.17 11.18
N THR A 153 -23.15 -11.89 10.58
CA THR A 153 -24.47 -12.17 11.13
C THR A 153 -24.37 -12.72 12.57
N PRO A 154 -25.05 -12.10 13.56
CA PRO A 154 -24.97 -12.54 14.95
C PRO A 154 -25.48 -13.99 15.09
N GLY A 155 -24.68 -14.85 15.72
CA GLY A 155 -25.02 -16.26 15.95
C GLY A 155 -24.46 -17.26 14.93
N ARG A 156 -23.86 -16.81 13.82
CA ARG A 156 -23.10 -17.67 12.91
C ARG A 156 -21.62 -17.65 13.29
N SER A 157 -21.09 -18.81 13.71
CA SER A 157 -19.75 -18.90 14.30
C SER A 157 -18.64 -18.40 13.37
N ARG A 158 -17.95 -17.33 13.81
CA ARG A 158 -16.73 -16.74 13.20
C ARG A 158 -15.52 -17.69 13.16
N SER A 159 -15.65 -18.90 13.68
CA SER A 159 -14.55 -19.83 13.94
C SER A 159 -14.15 -20.70 12.77
N ASN A 160 -15.00 -20.88 11.75
CA ASN A 160 -14.72 -21.86 10.69
C ASN A 160 -13.80 -21.35 9.57
N THR A 161 -13.69 -20.02 9.38
CA THR A 161 -12.85 -19.40 8.34
C THR A 161 -11.47 -18.97 8.81
N LEU A 162 -11.28 -18.77 10.12
CA LEU A 162 -9.99 -18.34 10.70
C LEU A 162 -9.01 -19.51 10.93
N ASN A 163 -9.50 -20.74 11.04
CA ASN A 163 -8.66 -21.92 11.29
C ASN A 163 -7.97 -22.48 10.02
N THR A 164 -8.42 -22.09 8.82
CA THR A 164 -7.85 -22.59 7.56
C THR A 164 -6.60 -21.81 7.12
N THR A 165 -6.45 -20.56 7.55
CA THR A 165 -5.36 -19.68 7.09
C THR A 165 -4.26 -19.46 8.13
N GLY A 166 -4.35 -20.04 9.33
CA GLY A 166 -3.33 -19.87 10.38
C GLY A 166 -3.20 -18.44 10.92
N ILE A 167 -4.15 -17.56 10.57
CA ILE A 167 -4.12 -16.15 10.97
C ILE A 167 -4.75 -16.05 12.36
N THR A 168 -3.92 -16.27 13.39
CA THR A 168 -4.26 -15.85 14.75
C THR A 168 -4.28 -14.33 14.75
N ARG A 169 -5.45 -13.74 14.43
CA ARG A 169 -5.69 -12.35 14.76
C ARG A 169 -5.64 -12.27 16.28
N SER A 170 -4.54 -11.80 16.83
CA SER A 170 -4.56 -11.16 18.14
C SER A 170 -5.56 -10.01 17.99
N ARG A 171 -6.82 -10.30 18.28
CA ARG A 171 -7.82 -9.28 18.56
C ARG A 171 -7.26 -8.53 19.76
N ALA A 172 -6.51 -7.46 19.50
CA ALA A 172 -6.57 -6.31 20.37
C ALA A 172 -8.07 -6.06 20.56
N GLY A 173 -8.57 -6.10 21.80
CA GLY A 173 -9.98 -6.15 22.16
C GLY A 173 -10.76 -4.87 21.83
N SER A 174 -10.59 -4.35 20.62
CA SER A 174 -11.18 -3.13 20.10
C SER A 174 -11.24 -3.27 18.57
N THR A 175 -12.14 -4.12 18.08
CA THR A 175 -12.67 -3.87 16.73
C THR A 175 -13.47 -2.56 16.80
N PRO A 176 -13.30 -1.61 15.85
CA PRO A 176 -14.13 -0.41 15.78
C PRO A 176 -15.59 -0.85 15.61
N GLY A 177 -16.37 -0.81 16.70
CA GLY A 177 -17.76 -1.30 16.73
C GLY A 177 -18.11 -2.22 17.91
N ASP A 178 -17.13 -2.73 18.66
CA ASP A 178 -17.35 -3.55 19.87
C ASP A 178 -17.33 -2.72 21.17
N LEU A 179 -17.00 -1.42 21.05
CA LEU A 179 -17.11 -0.47 22.14
C LEU A 179 -18.56 0.06 22.19
N PRO A 180 -19.14 0.25 23.38
CA PRO A 180 -20.45 0.88 23.49
C PRO A 180 -20.41 2.26 22.80
N ILE A 181 -21.42 2.54 21.98
CA ILE A 181 -21.56 3.83 21.31
C ILE A 181 -21.58 4.92 22.38
N PRO A 182 -20.69 5.93 22.32
CA PRO A 182 -20.72 7.03 23.27
C PRO A 182 -22.04 7.77 23.16
N LYS A 183 -22.71 7.98 24.30
CA LYS A 183 -23.98 8.73 24.38
C LYS A 183 -23.72 10.18 24.74
N THR A 184 -24.52 11.06 24.17
CA THR A 184 -24.55 12.49 24.47
C THR A 184 -25.66 12.79 25.48
N VAL A 185 -25.28 13.36 26.62
CA VAL A 185 -26.22 13.73 27.69
C VAL A 185 -26.11 15.22 27.94
N VAL A 186 -27.24 15.93 27.92
CA VAL A 186 -27.32 17.36 28.23
C VAL A 186 -28.04 17.56 29.54
N GLU A 187 -27.39 18.20 30.50
CA GLU A 187 -28.00 18.60 31.77
C GLU A 187 -28.60 20.00 31.65
N ARG A 188 -29.91 20.12 31.88
CA ARG A 188 -30.62 21.40 31.96
C ARG A 188 -30.68 21.86 33.40
N ILE A 189 -30.10 23.03 33.64
CA ILE A 189 -30.11 23.71 34.94
C ILE A 189 -31.37 24.59 35.06
N ASP A 190 -31.76 25.23 33.96
CA ASP A 190 -32.94 26.09 33.90
C ASP A 190 -34.11 25.42 33.18
N SER A 191 -35.32 25.68 33.66
CA SER A 191 -36.58 25.22 33.04
C SER A 191 -37.07 26.13 31.91
N GLY A 192 -36.39 27.25 31.67
CA GLY A 192 -36.71 28.19 30.59
C GLY A 192 -36.18 27.73 29.23
N PRO A 193 -36.88 28.05 28.12
CA PRO A 193 -36.38 27.74 26.79
C PRO A 193 -35.10 28.52 26.50
N SER A 194 -34.07 27.83 25.98
CA SER A 194 -32.83 28.48 25.54
C SER A 194 -33.07 29.27 24.23
N HIS A 195 -32.20 30.22 23.90
CA HIS A 195 -32.37 31.07 22.70
C HIS A 195 -32.52 30.26 21.38
N GLY A 196 -31.92 29.08 21.32
CA GLY A 196 -32.05 28.14 20.19
C GLY A 196 -33.31 27.27 20.22
N GLU A 197 -34.15 27.35 21.25
CA GLU A 197 -35.42 26.61 21.36
C GLU A 197 -36.64 27.50 21.13
N VAL A 198 -36.45 28.83 21.04
CA VAL A 198 -37.53 29.79 20.80
C VAL A 198 -37.86 29.85 19.31
N PRO A 199 -39.08 29.50 18.88
CA PRO A 199 -39.46 29.57 17.47
C PRO A 199 -39.34 30.98 16.89
N GLY A 200 -38.79 31.08 15.68
CA GLY A 200 -38.63 32.35 14.95
C GLY A 200 -37.30 33.07 15.19
N THR A 201 -36.39 32.51 15.99
CA THR A 201 -35.00 32.98 16.07
C THR A 201 -34.13 32.31 15.01
N ALA A 202 -33.09 33.00 14.54
CA ALA A 202 -32.09 32.40 13.65
C ALA A 202 -31.39 31.18 14.31
N ALA A 203 -31.21 31.23 15.63
CA ALA A 203 -30.64 30.13 16.41
C ALA A 203 -31.55 28.88 16.40
N TYR A 204 -32.87 29.04 16.41
CA TYR A 204 -33.82 27.93 16.32
C TYR A 204 -33.83 27.27 14.95
N GLU A 205 -33.65 28.04 13.87
CA GLU A 205 -33.54 27.48 12.52
C GLU A 205 -32.25 26.67 12.35
N LEU A 206 -31.10 27.21 12.79
CA LEU A 206 -29.83 26.48 12.76
C LEU A 206 -29.87 25.20 13.60
N ARG A 207 -30.49 25.25 14.79
CA ARG A 207 -30.60 24.09 15.69
C ARG A 207 -31.44 22.93 15.12
N LYS A 208 -32.31 23.17 14.13
CA LYS A 208 -33.05 22.09 13.46
C LYS A 208 -32.16 21.21 12.59
N GLU A 209 -31.02 21.74 12.14
CA GLU A 209 -30.04 21.00 11.34
C GLU A 209 -29.01 20.28 12.22
N ASP A 210 -28.89 20.70 13.49
CA ASP A 210 -28.02 20.09 14.48
C ASP A 210 -28.55 18.73 14.98
N ALA A 211 -27.62 17.83 15.33
CA ALA A 211 -27.95 16.56 15.98
C ALA A 211 -28.60 16.79 17.35
N GLN A 212 -29.66 16.04 17.65
CA GLN A 212 -30.29 16.07 18.97
C GLN A 212 -29.49 15.20 19.97
N PRO A 213 -29.37 15.63 21.23
CA PRO A 213 -28.75 14.80 22.27
C PRO A 213 -29.58 13.55 22.56
N ASP A 214 -28.94 12.49 23.05
CA ASP A 214 -29.62 11.22 23.36
C ASP A 214 -30.49 11.34 24.61
N ASP A 215 -29.98 12.00 25.66
CA ASP A 215 -30.68 12.18 26.93
C ASP A 215 -30.60 13.65 27.40
N ILE A 216 -31.72 14.18 27.91
CA ILE A 216 -31.79 15.52 28.51
C ILE A 216 -32.22 15.37 29.97
N VAL A 217 -31.32 15.67 30.90
CA VAL A 217 -31.53 15.52 32.35
C VAL A 217 -31.79 16.88 32.98
N GLU A 218 -32.92 17.08 33.65
CA GLU A 218 -33.17 18.30 34.43
C GLU A 218 -32.56 18.18 35.82
N VAL A 219 -31.60 19.03 36.15
CA VAL A 219 -30.95 19.08 37.47
C VAL A 219 -31.60 20.21 38.26
N ALA A 220 -32.24 19.88 39.38
CA ALA A 220 -32.84 20.89 40.25
C ALA A 220 -31.77 21.76 40.92
N ASP A 221 -32.06 23.06 41.00
CA ASP A 221 -31.19 24.04 41.65
C ASP A 221 -30.94 23.67 43.12
N VAL A 222 -29.67 23.69 43.54
CA VAL A 222 -29.29 23.38 44.92
C VAL A 222 -29.88 24.46 45.83
N PRO A 223 -30.64 24.11 46.89
CA PRO A 223 -31.23 25.12 47.75
C PRO A 223 -30.12 25.97 48.38
N ALA A 224 -30.24 27.29 48.23
CA ALA A 224 -29.30 28.26 48.79
C ALA A 224 -29.07 27.99 50.29
N PRO A 225 -27.84 28.14 50.80
CA PRO A 225 -27.58 27.96 52.22
C PRO A 225 -28.44 28.93 53.01
N VAL A 226 -29.25 28.37 53.90
CA VAL A 226 -30.14 29.09 54.83
C VAL A 226 -29.27 29.96 55.75
N PRO A 227 -29.60 31.24 55.98
CA PRO A 227 -28.75 32.20 56.71
C PRO A 227 -28.48 31.83 58.16
#